data_AF-A0A421JEG9-F1
#
_entry.id   AF-A0A421JEG9-F1
#
_cell.length_a   1.000
_cell.length_b   1.000
_cell.length_c   1.000
_cell.angle_alpha   90.00
_cell.angle_beta   90.00
_cell.angle_gamma   90.00
#
_symmetry.space_group_name_H-M   'P 1'
#
loop_
_entity.id
_entity.type
_entity.pdbx_description
1 polymer ?
#
loop_
_entity_poly.entity_id
_entity_poly.type
_entity_poly.pdbx_seq_one_letter_code
_entity_poly.pdbx_strand_id
1 'polypeptide(L)'
;MTGMWVIGYGSLIFKPPPHYAFRVTGYLKGYIRRFWQSSSDHRGTPEAPGRVVTLVPRHDLQDPRFHDDLHMYELRSGDAVRAETDLQSKSATPEAPIDASNIVDVAHKVSQLTDEDLKLWGCAYYIPPEHVAEVREYLDVREQDGYTLHNIPFHIVSSPDTDEAKTVLSDVPQTNGYHVITSFIYIGTIDNESFVGPESIADTASVIKTSRGPSGPNIEYLENLTVAVRELDGHGRSRDYYLEDLLAACK
;
A
#
# COMPACT_ATOMS: atom_id res chain seq x y z
N MET A 1 20.78 19.98 9.39
CA MET A 1 20.27 19.20 8.25
C MET A 1 18.81 18.88 8.56
N THR A 2 17.93 18.83 7.56
CA THR A 2 16.51 18.49 7.76
C THR A 2 16.34 16.97 7.80
N GLY A 3 15.40 16.46 8.60
CA GLY A 3 15.06 15.03 8.60
C GLY A 3 14.42 14.61 7.28
N MET A 4 14.15 13.31 7.15
CA MET A 4 13.54 12.73 5.95
C MET A 4 12.31 11.92 6.32
N TRP A 5 11.28 11.98 5.49
CA TRP A 5 10.14 11.07 5.57
C TRP A 5 10.31 9.91 4.58
N VAL A 6 9.81 8.73 4.94
CA VAL A 6 9.77 7.54 4.07
C VAL A 6 8.38 6.93 4.14
N ILE A 7 7.70 6.80 3.01
CA ILE A 7 6.35 6.21 2.93
C ILE A 7 6.46 4.69 2.75
N GLY A 8 5.69 3.95 3.55
CA GLY A 8 5.52 2.51 3.44
C GLY A 8 4.10 2.14 3.02
N TYR A 9 3.99 1.36 1.94
CA TYR A 9 2.74 0.75 1.46
C TYR A 9 2.81 -0.78 1.32
N GLY A 10 4.01 -1.36 1.37
CA GLY A 10 4.21 -2.81 1.29
C GLY A 10 4.87 -3.32 2.57
N SER A 11 5.97 -4.05 2.41
CA SER A 11 6.73 -4.64 3.51
C SER A 11 7.13 -3.64 4.59
N LEU A 12 7.38 -2.37 4.24
CA LEU A 12 7.72 -1.32 5.20
C LEU A 12 6.66 -1.10 6.28
N ILE A 13 5.39 -1.46 6.05
CA ILE A 13 4.32 -1.35 7.06
C ILE A 13 4.61 -2.27 8.26
N PHE A 14 5.08 -3.50 8.02
CA PHE A 14 5.34 -4.52 9.05
C PHE A 14 6.83 -4.84 9.27
N LYS A 15 7.73 -4.32 8.42
CA LYS A 15 9.20 -4.37 8.54
C LYS A 15 9.76 -2.95 8.38
N PRO A 16 9.72 -2.12 9.43
CA PRO A 16 10.10 -0.71 9.35
C PRO A 16 11.56 -0.51 8.94
N PRO A 17 11.95 0.67 8.43
CA PRO A 17 13.35 1.01 8.20
C PRO A 17 14.09 1.11 9.56
N PRO A 18 15.43 1.00 9.59
CA PRO A 18 16.20 1.27 10.80
C PRO A 18 16.14 2.76 11.17
N HIS A 19 16.47 3.09 12.42
CA HIS A 19 16.70 4.45 12.92
C HIS A 19 15.55 5.47 12.76
N TYR A 20 14.33 5.03 12.47
CA TYR A 20 13.18 5.93 12.52
C TYR A 20 12.92 6.39 13.95
N ALA A 21 12.61 7.67 14.12
CA ALA A 21 12.24 8.21 15.43
C ALA A 21 10.78 7.87 15.75
N PHE A 22 9.89 8.06 14.79
CA PHE A 22 8.48 7.75 14.96
C PHE A 22 7.79 7.44 13.62
N ARG A 23 6.60 6.83 13.71
CA ARG A 23 5.75 6.41 12.59
C ARG A 23 4.41 7.11 12.67
N VAL A 24 3.92 7.64 11.55
CA VAL A 24 2.54 8.14 11.38
C VAL A 24 1.76 7.21 10.46
N THR A 25 0.43 7.16 10.60
CA THR A 25 -0.45 6.40 9.70
C THR A 25 -1.38 7.35 8.94
N GLY A 26 -1.80 6.93 7.75
CA GLY A 26 -2.51 7.80 6.83
C GLY A 26 -2.69 7.16 5.47
N TYR A 27 -2.89 7.98 4.44
CA TYR A 27 -3.22 7.47 3.11
C TYR A 27 -2.65 8.32 1.96
N LEU A 28 -2.48 7.65 0.83
CA LEU A 28 -2.22 8.23 -0.48
C LEU A 28 -3.54 8.42 -1.24
N LYS A 29 -3.57 9.40 -2.15
CA LYS A 29 -4.69 9.64 -3.08
C LYS A 29 -4.26 9.38 -4.52
N GLY A 30 -5.14 8.84 -5.35
CA GLY A 30 -4.87 8.58 -6.77
C GLY A 30 -4.01 7.34 -7.04
N TYR A 31 -3.93 6.39 -6.10
CA TYR A 31 -3.15 5.17 -6.26
C TYR A 31 -3.96 3.94 -5.87
N ILE A 32 -3.74 2.84 -6.58
CA ILE A 32 -4.14 1.50 -6.16
C ILE A 32 -2.91 0.68 -5.76
N ARG A 33 -3.12 -0.31 -4.88
CA ARG A 33 -2.13 -1.33 -4.54
C ARG A 33 -2.46 -2.61 -5.28
N ARG A 34 -1.49 -3.20 -5.97
CA ARG A 34 -1.67 -4.52 -6.59
C ARG A 34 -0.40 -5.35 -6.45
N PHE A 35 -0.54 -6.68 -6.31
CA PHE A 35 0.52 -7.68 -6.37
C PHE A 35 1.01 -7.90 -7.81
N TRP A 36 1.27 -6.81 -8.52
CA TRP A 36 1.63 -6.79 -9.94
C TRP A 36 3.11 -6.55 -10.18
N GLN A 37 3.94 -6.72 -9.15
CA GLN A 37 5.39 -6.74 -9.28
C GLN A 37 5.90 -8.16 -9.05
N SER A 38 6.68 -8.71 -9.97
CA SER A 38 7.40 -9.96 -9.77
C SER A 38 8.52 -9.79 -8.75
N SER A 39 8.76 -10.82 -7.94
CA SER A 39 9.91 -10.86 -7.02
C SER A 39 10.75 -12.12 -7.25
N SER A 40 11.96 -11.92 -7.75
CA SER A 40 12.94 -12.98 -8.06
C SER A 40 13.96 -13.23 -6.94
N ASP A 41 14.03 -12.35 -5.95
CA ASP A 41 15.12 -12.23 -4.99
C ASP A 41 14.67 -12.30 -3.52
N HIS A 42 13.39 -12.01 -3.25
CA HIS A 42 12.81 -12.03 -1.91
C HIS A 42 11.75 -13.11 -1.74
N ARG A 43 10.68 -13.08 -2.54
CA ARG A 43 9.49 -13.93 -2.36
C ARG A 43 9.32 -14.99 -3.45
N GLY A 44 10.24 -15.05 -4.39
CA GLY A 44 10.40 -16.13 -5.36
C GLY A 44 11.87 -16.37 -5.69
N THR A 45 12.11 -17.00 -6.84
CA THR A 45 13.44 -17.17 -7.44
C THR A 45 13.41 -16.66 -8.89
N PRO A 46 14.56 -16.51 -9.58
CA PRO A 46 14.57 -16.14 -11.00
C PRO A 46 13.77 -17.11 -11.89
N GLU A 47 13.73 -18.41 -11.56
CA GLU A 47 13.01 -19.44 -12.32
C GLU A 47 11.52 -19.53 -11.95
N ALA A 48 11.16 -19.13 -10.72
CA ALA A 48 9.81 -19.14 -10.18
C ALA A 48 9.55 -17.85 -9.38
N PRO A 49 9.37 -16.72 -10.07
CA PRO A 49 9.22 -15.43 -9.40
C PRO A 49 7.90 -15.35 -8.64
N GLY A 50 7.96 -14.76 -7.46
CA GLY A 50 6.80 -14.46 -6.65
C GLY A 50 6.04 -13.23 -7.16
N ARG A 51 5.10 -12.76 -6.35
CA ARG A 51 4.37 -11.49 -6.48
C ARG A 51 4.55 -10.67 -5.20
N VAL A 52 4.88 -9.40 -5.36
CA VAL A 52 4.91 -8.40 -4.29
C VAL A 52 4.13 -7.17 -4.73
N VAL A 53 3.82 -6.27 -3.79
CA VAL A 53 3.00 -5.10 -4.11
C VAL A 53 3.79 -4.02 -4.82
N THR A 54 3.15 -3.37 -5.77
CA THR A 54 3.52 -2.04 -6.29
C THR A 54 2.32 -1.10 -6.18
N LEU A 55 2.54 0.17 -6.50
CA LEU A 55 1.51 1.18 -6.65
C LEU A 55 1.32 1.50 -8.13
N VAL A 56 0.06 1.60 -8.56
CA VAL A 56 -0.27 2.12 -9.90
C VAL A 56 -1.00 3.45 -9.72
N PRO A 57 -0.43 4.58 -10.17
CA PRO A 57 -1.12 5.85 -10.13
C PRO A 57 -2.29 5.87 -11.11
N ARG A 58 -3.31 6.67 -10.82
CA ARG A 58 -4.54 6.76 -11.64
C ARG A 58 -4.27 7.10 -13.10
N HIS A 59 -3.27 7.94 -13.38
CA HIS A 59 -2.94 8.30 -14.77
C HIS A 59 -2.36 7.12 -15.55
N ASP A 60 -1.61 6.23 -14.89
CA ASP A 60 -1.06 5.02 -15.51
C ASP A 60 -2.14 3.98 -15.81
N LEU A 61 -3.25 3.99 -15.05
CA LEU A 61 -4.43 3.16 -15.34
C LEU A 61 -5.11 3.53 -16.67
N GLN A 62 -4.74 4.66 -17.29
CA GLN A 62 -5.21 5.03 -18.63
C GLN A 62 -4.41 4.36 -19.75
N ASP A 63 -3.33 3.64 -19.42
CA ASP A 63 -2.58 2.85 -20.38
C ASP A 63 -3.50 1.82 -21.06
N PRO A 64 -3.40 1.61 -22.39
CA PRO A 64 -4.25 0.67 -23.13
C PRO A 64 -4.28 -0.75 -22.55
N ARG A 65 -3.22 -1.18 -21.84
CA ARG A 65 -3.16 -2.47 -21.14
C ARG A 65 -4.27 -2.66 -20.11
N PHE A 66 -4.80 -1.58 -19.55
CA PHE A 66 -5.91 -1.61 -18.59
C PHE A 66 -7.29 -1.45 -19.25
N HIS A 67 -7.37 -1.21 -20.57
CA HIS A 67 -8.63 -1.21 -21.34
C HIS A 67 -9.69 -0.20 -20.84
N ASP A 68 -9.26 0.89 -20.17
CA ASP A 68 -10.14 1.82 -19.45
C ASP A 68 -11.06 1.11 -18.43
N ASP A 69 -10.61 -0.02 -17.90
CA ASP A 69 -11.33 -0.82 -16.91
C ASP A 69 -10.49 -0.99 -15.66
N LEU A 70 -11.09 -0.76 -14.51
CA LEU A 70 -10.49 -1.01 -13.21
C LEU A 70 -11.46 -1.83 -12.38
N HIS A 71 -11.03 -3.03 -12.09
CA HIS A 71 -11.60 -3.89 -11.07
C HIS A 71 -11.25 -3.31 -9.68
N MET A 72 -12.23 -2.61 -9.10
CA MET A 72 -12.23 -2.20 -7.70
C MET A 72 -12.98 -3.23 -6.87
N TYR A 73 -12.79 -3.18 -5.56
CA TYR A 73 -13.39 -4.14 -4.65
C TYR A 73 -14.43 -3.44 -3.78
N GLU A 74 -15.58 -4.07 -3.61
CA GLU A 74 -16.61 -3.63 -2.69
C GLU A 74 -16.95 -4.72 -1.69
N LEU A 75 -17.19 -4.35 -0.44
CA LEU A 75 -17.78 -5.23 0.56
C LEU A 75 -19.28 -5.02 0.59
N ARG A 76 -20.05 -6.08 0.32
CA ARG A 76 -21.52 -6.07 0.46
C ARG A 76 -21.93 -6.64 1.82
N SER A 77 -22.61 -5.84 2.63
CA SER A 77 -23.16 -6.29 3.92
C SER A 77 -24.62 -5.89 4.05
N GLY A 78 -25.53 -6.78 3.62
CA GLY A 78 -26.94 -6.45 3.49
C GLY A 78 -27.17 -5.39 2.41
N ASP A 79 -27.90 -4.32 2.74
CA ASP A 79 -28.13 -3.18 1.83
C ASP A 79 -26.96 -2.18 1.80
N ALA A 80 -25.94 -2.34 2.65
CA ALA A 80 -24.78 -1.47 2.69
C ALA A 80 -23.67 -1.96 1.74
N VAL A 81 -23.23 -1.08 0.85
CA VAL A 81 -22.08 -1.28 -0.03
C VAL A 81 -20.96 -0.36 0.44
N ARG A 82 -19.75 -0.89 0.57
CA ARG A 82 -18.56 -0.10 0.90
C ARG A 82 -17.47 -0.35 -0.13
N ALA A 83 -16.93 0.72 -0.70
CA ALA A 83 -15.82 0.64 -1.64
C ALA A 83 -14.48 0.43 -0.90
N GLU A 84 -13.52 -0.22 -1.55
CA GLU A 84 -12.15 -0.43 -1.01
C GLU A 84 -11.45 0.88 -0.64
N THR A 85 -11.86 1.97 -1.28
CA THR A 85 -11.28 3.31 -1.13
C THR A 85 -12.10 4.22 -0.21
N ASP A 86 -13.21 3.73 0.35
CA ASP A 86 -14.09 4.55 1.17
C ASP A 86 -13.49 4.77 2.57
N LEU A 87 -12.99 5.99 2.81
CA LEU A 87 -12.56 6.45 4.12
C LEU A 87 -13.71 6.94 5.01
N GLN A 88 -14.97 6.82 4.58
CA GLN A 88 -16.14 7.25 5.35
C GLN A 88 -16.75 6.04 6.08
N SER A 89 -16.66 5.97 7.40
CA SER A 89 -17.49 6.81 8.26
C SER A 89 -16.76 7.14 9.57
N LYS A 90 -17.02 8.34 10.10
CA LYS A 90 -16.62 8.76 11.46
C LYS A 90 -17.26 7.92 12.58
N SER A 91 -17.92 6.82 12.24
CA SER A 91 -18.76 6.00 13.11
C SER A 91 -18.55 4.49 12.93
N ALA A 92 -17.40 4.06 12.40
CA ALA A 92 -17.11 2.64 12.29
C ALA A 92 -16.97 2.02 13.69
N THR A 93 -18.05 1.37 14.14
CA THR A 93 -18.02 0.41 15.25
C THR A 93 -17.04 -0.73 14.91
N PRO A 94 -16.42 -1.39 15.89
CA PRO A 94 -15.64 -2.61 15.64
C PRO A 94 -16.55 -3.63 14.95
N GLU A 95 -16.27 -3.93 13.68
CA GLU A 95 -17.20 -4.68 12.84
C GLU A 95 -17.00 -6.19 12.89
N ALA A 96 -18.09 -6.90 12.61
CA ALA A 96 -18.19 -8.35 12.56
C ALA A 96 -17.11 -8.99 11.68
N PRO A 97 -16.77 -10.28 11.89
CA PRO A 97 -15.82 -10.99 11.05
C PRO A 97 -16.18 -10.86 9.57
N ILE A 98 -15.18 -10.57 8.76
CA ILE A 98 -15.31 -10.37 7.32
C ILE A 98 -15.58 -11.71 6.69
N ASP A 99 -16.75 -11.85 6.09
CA ASP A 99 -17.03 -12.97 5.20
C ASP A 99 -16.47 -12.62 3.82
N ALA A 100 -15.36 -13.24 3.45
CA ALA A 100 -14.69 -13.01 2.17
C ALA A 100 -15.61 -13.34 0.97
N SER A 101 -16.65 -14.16 1.15
CA SER A 101 -17.64 -14.42 0.09
C SER A 101 -18.48 -13.18 -0.28
N ASN A 102 -18.40 -12.12 0.51
CA ASN A 102 -19.11 -10.86 0.28
C ASN A 102 -18.24 -9.75 -0.33
N ILE A 103 -16.95 -10.02 -0.59
CA ILE A 103 -16.12 -9.11 -1.39
C ILE A 103 -16.44 -9.39 -2.85
N VAL A 104 -16.81 -8.35 -3.58
CA VAL A 104 -17.16 -8.43 -4.99
C VAL A 104 -16.29 -7.50 -5.81
N ASP A 105 -15.91 -7.98 -6.99
CA ASP A 105 -15.28 -7.17 -8.02
C ASP A 105 -16.32 -6.27 -8.68
N VAL A 106 -16.01 -4.98 -8.75
CA VAL A 106 -16.82 -3.96 -9.38
C VAL A 106 -15.99 -3.26 -10.43
N ALA A 107 -16.45 -3.37 -11.67
CA ALA A 107 -15.84 -2.72 -12.82
C ALA A 107 -16.16 -1.23 -12.84
N HIS A 108 -15.13 -0.40 -12.82
CA HIS A 108 -15.21 1.05 -12.99
C HIS A 108 -14.46 1.49 -14.24
N LYS A 109 -14.97 2.52 -14.92
CA LYS A 109 -14.23 3.19 -15.99
C LYS A 109 -13.17 4.10 -15.39
N VAL A 110 -11.90 3.86 -15.72
CA VAL A 110 -10.77 4.68 -15.24
C VAL A 110 -10.97 6.15 -15.63
N SER A 111 -11.49 6.39 -16.83
CA SER A 111 -11.84 7.70 -17.36
C SER A 111 -12.86 8.48 -16.51
N GLN A 112 -13.61 7.80 -15.63
CA GLN A 112 -14.59 8.41 -14.72
C GLN A 112 -14.04 8.62 -13.31
N LEU A 113 -12.86 8.07 -12.98
CA LEU A 113 -12.26 8.18 -11.66
C LEU A 113 -11.44 9.46 -11.52
N THR A 114 -11.49 10.04 -10.32
CA THR A 114 -10.64 11.11 -9.83
C THR A 114 -9.64 10.58 -8.80
N ASP A 115 -8.63 11.38 -8.45
CA ASP A 115 -7.66 10.98 -7.41
C ASP A 115 -8.31 10.82 -6.04
N GLU A 116 -9.47 11.46 -5.79
CA GLU A 116 -10.21 11.35 -4.52
C GLU A 116 -10.95 10.01 -4.37
N ASP A 117 -11.23 9.35 -5.50
CA ASP A 117 -11.91 8.05 -5.54
C ASP A 117 -10.95 6.91 -5.22
N LEU A 118 -9.64 7.14 -5.30
CA LEU A 118 -8.59 6.14 -5.05
C LEU A 118 -7.79 6.50 -3.81
N LYS A 119 -8.00 5.76 -2.73
CA LYS A 119 -7.33 5.98 -1.45
C LYS A 119 -6.67 4.72 -0.95
N LEU A 120 -5.42 4.85 -0.54
CA LEU A 120 -4.58 3.71 -0.15
C LEU A 120 -3.94 3.97 1.20
N TRP A 121 -4.25 3.12 2.17
CA TRP A 121 -3.70 3.20 3.53
C TRP A 121 -2.24 2.77 3.61
N GLY A 122 -1.43 3.55 4.29
CA GLY A 122 -0.04 3.22 4.57
C GLY A 122 0.45 3.86 5.85
N CYS A 123 1.77 3.88 6.01
CA CYS A 123 2.44 4.62 7.06
C CYS A 123 3.56 5.48 6.48
N ALA A 124 4.03 6.45 7.26
CA ALA A 124 5.27 7.15 6.98
C ALA A 124 6.16 7.19 8.21
N TYR A 125 7.46 7.07 8.00
CA TYR A 125 8.49 7.07 9.03
C TYR A 125 9.28 8.36 8.96
N TYR A 126 9.46 9.03 10.10
CA TYR A 126 10.39 10.15 10.20
C TYR A 126 11.78 9.65 10.59
N ILE A 127 12.76 10.01 9.78
CA ILE A 127 14.19 9.69 9.96
C ILE A 127 14.91 10.96 10.40
N PRO A 128 15.53 10.97 11.59
CA PRO A 128 16.34 12.09 12.06
C PRO A 128 17.49 12.42 11.09
N PRO A 129 17.90 13.70 10.99
CA PRO A 129 18.93 14.14 10.05
C PRO A 129 20.23 13.34 10.08
N GLU A 130 20.66 12.88 11.24
CA GLU A 130 21.87 12.10 11.48
C GLU A 130 21.84 10.70 10.86
N HIS A 131 20.65 10.15 10.60
CA HIS A 131 20.47 8.80 10.05
C HIS A 131 20.01 8.78 8.59
N VAL A 132 19.73 9.95 7.99
CA VAL A 132 19.19 10.04 6.62
C VAL A 132 20.06 9.34 5.59
N ALA A 133 21.39 9.50 5.66
CA ALA A 133 22.30 8.90 4.69
C ALA A 133 22.28 7.36 4.76
N GLU A 134 22.36 6.81 5.98
CA GLU A 134 22.34 5.35 6.22
C GLU A 134 21.00 4.73 5.81
N VAL A 135 19.89 5.39 6.12
CA VAL A 135 18.55 4.87 5.76
C VAL A 135 18.32 4.92 4.25
N ARG A 136 18.84 5.93 3.54
CA ARG A 136 18.76 5.96 2.06
C ARG A 136 19.51 4.79 1.44
N GLU A 137 20.75 4.56 1.87
CA GLU A 137 21.56 3.44 1.37
C GLU A 137 20.89 2.09 1.67
N TYR A 138 20.32 1.93 2.86
CA TYR A 138 19.54 0.75 3.21
C TYR A 138 18.33 0.54 2.28
N LEU A 139 17.57 1.60 1.97
CA LEU A 139 16.39 1.51 1.11
C LEU A 139 16.76 1.25 -0.36
N ASP A 140 17.85 1.84 -0.86
CA ASP A 140 18.34 1.60 -2.23
C ASP A 140 18.76 0.14 -2.45
N VAL A 141 19.24 -0.54 -1.40
CA VAL A 141 19.54 -1.97 -1.45
C VAL A 141 18.28 -2.83 -1.29
N ARG A 142 17.34 -2.39 -0.46
CA ARG A 142 16.12 -3.14 -0.17
C ARG A 142 15.13 -3.16 -1.33
N GLU A 143 15.03 -2.05 -2.07
CA GLU A 143 14.05 -1.87 -3.14
C GLU A 143 14.74 -2.04 -4.52
N GLN A 144 15.57 -3.08 -4.63
CA GLN A 144 16.17 -3.52 -5.90
C GLN A 144 15.09 -4.09 -6.85
N ASP A 145 15.45 -4.50 -8.06
CA ASP A 145 14.52 -4.97 -9.10
C ASP A 145 13.60 -3.89 -9.71
N GLY A 146 14.19 -2.70 -9.94
CA GLY A 146 13.63 -1.67 -10.83
C GLY A 146 12.62 -0.73 -10.18
N TYR A 147 12.45 -0.76 -8.86
CA TYR A 147 11.72 0.28 -8.17
C TYR A 147 12.42 1.62 -8.36
N THR A 148 11.63 2.66 -8.61
CA THR A 148 12.11 4.03 -8.79
C THR A 148 11.62 4.90 -7.64
N LEU A 149 12.39 5.92 -7.31
CA LEU A 149 12.09 6.83 -6.21
C LEU A 149 11.15 7.96 -6.67
N HIS A 150 10.00 8.11 -6.01
CA HIS A 150 9.01 9.17 -6.28
C HIS A 150 8.80 10.04 -5.04
N ASN A 151 8.35 11.27 -5.25
CA ASN A 151 7.94 12.19 -4.19
C ASN A 151 6.44 12.44 -4.29
N ILE A 152 5.66 11.92 -3.34
CA ILE A 152 4.20 11.97 -3.40
C ILE A 152 3.58 12.50 -2.10
N PRO A 153 2.40 13.13 -2.16
CA PRO A 153 1.70 13.62 -0.98
C PRO A 153 1.09 12.46 -0.17
N PHE A 154 1.34 12.46 1.13
CA PHE A 154 0.77 11.52 2.09
C PHE A 154 -0.05 12.29 3.15
N HIS A 155 -1.32 11.90 3.30
CA HIS A 155 -2.27 12.55 4.20
C HIS A 155 -2.24 11.84 5.55
N ILE A 156 -1.68 12.51 6.56
CA ILE A 156 -1.53 11.94 7.91
C ILE A 156 -2.89 11.93 8.61
N VAL A 157 -3.28 10.77 9.11
CA VAL A 157 -4.51 10.55 9.89
C VAL A 157 -4.22 10.40 11.38
N SER A 158 -3.12 9.71 11.73
CA SER A 158 -2.74 9.48 13.12
C SER A 158 -1.24 9.61 13.29
N SER A 159 -0.84 10.17 14.43
CA SER A 159 0.55 10.33 14.85
C SER A 159 0.69 9.99 16.33
N PRO A 160 1.87 9.52 16.77
CA PRO A 160 2.09 9.23 18.17
C PRO A 160 2.09 10.52 19.00
N ASP A 161 1.56 10.45 20.22
CA ASP A 161 1.50 11.56 21.16
C ASP A 161 2.84 11.75 21.87
N THR A 162 3.85 12.22 21.13
CA THR A 162 5.20 12.49 21.63
C THR A 162 5.61 13.92 21.31
N ASP A 163 6.45 14.53 22.15
CA ASP A 163 6.92 15.90 21.93
C ASP A 163 7.76 16.02 20.65
N GLU A 164 8.53 14.98 20.32
CA GLU A 164 9.29 14.92 19.06
C GLU A 164 8.35 14.92 17.84
N ALA A 165 7.33 14.06 17.83
CA ALA A 165 6.37 14.03 16.72
C ALA A 165 5.61 15.35 16.59
N LYS A 166 5.16 15.95 17.70
CA LYS A 166 4.50 17.27 17.70
C LYS A 166 5.40 18.36 17.13
N THR A 167 6.68 18.35 17.50
CA THR A 167 7.66 19.34 17.04
C THR A 167 7.93 19.20 15.54
N VAL A 168 8.06 17.97 15.03
CA VAL A 168 8.28 17.76 13.60
C VAL A 168 7.02 18.06 12.79
N LEU A 169 5.84 17.70 13.31
CA LEU A 169 4.57 17.91 12.61
C LEU A 169 4.10 19.37 12.63
N SER A 170 4.58 20.22 13.53
CA SER A 170 4.23 21.65 13.51
C SER A 170 4.70 22.38 12.25
N ASP A 171 5.75 21.87 11.61
CA ASP A 171 6.28 22.41 10.35
C ASP A 171 5.62 21.79 9.10
N VAL A 172 4.76 20.77 9.27
CA VAL A 172 4.09 20.08 8.16
C VAL A 172 2.84 20.85 7.74
N PRO A 173 2.70 21.23 6.44
CA PRO A 173 1.55 21.99 5.98
C PRO A 173 0.25 21.21 6.15
N GLN A 174 -0.84 21.93 6.44
CA GLN A 174 -2.18 21.35 6.55
C GLN A 174 -3.00 21.67 5.30
N THR A 175 -3.69 20.66 4.77
CA THR A 175 -4.66 20.78 3.68
C THR A 175 -5.94 20.05 4.07
N ASN A 176 -7.09 20.73 4.03
CA ASN A 176 -8.40 20.17 4.36
C ASN A 176 -8.46 19.45 5.72
N GLY A 177 -7.74 19.97 6.72
CA GLY A 177 -7.71 19.41 8.08
C GLY A 177 -6.75 18.23 8.28
N TYR A 178 -5.94 17.88 7.28
CA TYR A 178 -4.89 16.86 7.39
C TYR A 178 -3.51 17.49 7.28
N HIS A 179 -2.54 17.03 8.07
CA HIS A 179 -1.13 17.27 7.78
C HIS A 179 -0.74 16.48 6.52
N VAL A 180 -0.13 17.16 5.55
CA VAL A 180 0.29 16.54 4.29
C VAL A 180 1.79 16.67 4.15
N ILE A 181 2.48 15.53 4.20
CA ILE A 181 3.91 15.45 3.90
C ILE A 181 4.09 15.12 2.42
N THR A 182 5.10 15.70 1.78
CA THR A 182 5.60 15.22 0.48
C THR A 182 6.87 14.44 0.74
N SER A 183 6.89 13.17 0.35
CA SER A 183 7.92 12.25 0.83
C SER A 183 8.25 11.19 -0.20
N PHE A 184 9.45 10.62 -0.01
CA PHE A 184 9.97 9.53 -0.80
C PHE A 184 9.15 8.25 -0.65
N ILE A 185 8.96 7.57 -1.78
CA ILE A 185 8.35 6.26 -1.91
C ILE A 185 9.01 5.52 -3.09
N TYR A 186 9.21 4.22 -2.96
CA TYR A 186 9.73 3.39 -4.05
C TYR A 186 8.56 2.75 -4.79
N ILE A 187 8.46 2.91 -6.11
CA ILE A 187 7.39 2.34 -6.95
C ILE A 187 7.99 1.58 -8.13
N GLY A 188 7.55 0.33 -8.33
CA GLY A 188 7.78 -0.42 -9.56
C GLY A 188 6.74 0.03 -10.58
N THR A 189 7.15 0.93 -11.48
CA THR A 189 6.24 1.55 -12.45
C THR A 189 5.72 0.53 -13.46
N ILE A 190 4.68 0.88 -14.21
CA ILE A 190 4.11 0.01 -15.26
C ILE A 190 5.11 -0.33 -16.39
N ASP A 191 6.21 0.42 -16.49
CA ASP A 191 7.29 0.22 -17.47
C ASP A 191 8.46 -0.60 -16.91
N ASN A 192 8.41 -0.99 -15.63
CA ASN A 192 9.41 -1.87 -15.03
C ASN A 192 9.32 -3.27 -15.66
N GLU A 193 10.46 -3.88 -15.97
CA GLU A 193 10.56 -5.24 -16.52
C GLU A 193 9.92 -6.30 -15.61
N SER A 194 9.90 -6.05 -14.30
CA SER A 194 9.27 -6.86 -13.26
C SER A 194 7.77 -6.55 -13.07
N PHE A 195 7.19 -5.60 -13.82
CA PHE A 195 5.76 -5.36 -13.79
C PHE A 195 5.02 -6.44 -14.59
N VAL A 196 4.10 -7.14 -13.94
CA VAL A 196 3.34 -8.26 -14.52
C VAL A 196 1.84 -7.96 -14.66
N GLY A 197 1.43 -6.74 -14.29
CA GLY A 197 0.03 -6.33 -14.35
C GLY A 197 -0.46 -5.96 -15.76
N PRO A 198 -1.78 -5.92 -15.97
CA PRO A 198 -2.81 -6.40 -15.05
C PRO A 198 -2.86 -7.93 -14.97
N GLU A 199 -3.00 -8.47 -13.75
CA GLU A 199 -3.12 -9.91 -13.48
C GLU A 199 -4.35 -10.15 -12.60
N SER A 200 -5.10 -11.24 -12.87
CA SER A 200 -6.31 -11.57 -12.12
C SER A 200 -5.99 -12.03 -10.68
N ILE A 201 -6.95 -11.94 -9.77
CA ILE A 201 -6.80 -12.49 -8.40
C ILE A 201 -6.46 -13.98 -8.44
N ALA A 202 -7.11 -14.74 -9.32
CA ALA A 202 -6.91 -16.18 -9.41
C ALA A 202 -5.47 -16.53 -9.86
N ASP A 203 -4.95 -15.84 -10.88
CA ASP A 203 -3.59 -16.05 -11.37
C ASP A 203 -2.56 -15.58 -10.35
N THR A 204 -2.75 -14.39 -9.77
CA THR A 204 -1.90 -13.84 -8.70
C THR A 204 -1.85 -14.82 -7.51
N ALA A 205 -3.01 -15.33 -7.07
CA ALA A 205 -3.11 -16.28 -5.97
C ALA A 205 -2.42 -17.61 -6.29
N SER A 206 -2.53 -18.11 -7.52
CA SER A 206 -1.87 -19.34 -7.96
C SER A 206 -0.34 -19.26 -7.80
N VAL A 207 0.24 -18.11 -8.17
CA VAL A 207 1.67 -17.83 -7.99
C VAL A 207 2.02 -17.69 -6.51
N ILE A 208 1.28 -16.88 -5.74
CA ILE A 208 1.55 -16.64 -4.32
C ILE A 208 1.49 -17.93 -3.49
N LYS A 209 0.55 -18.83 -3.79
CA LYS A 209 0.39 -20.12 -3.09
C LYS A 209 1.61 -21.02 -3.17
N THR A 210 2.36 -20.92 -4.28
CA THR A 210 3.43 -21.88 -4.59
C THR A 210 4.83 -21.27 -4.50
N SER A 211 4.95 -19.94 -4.59
CA SER A 211 6.23 -19.23 -4.63
C SER A 211 6.90 -19.11 -3.26
N ARG A 212 8.23 -19.21 -3.26
CA ARG A 212 9.09 -19.03 -2.08
C ARG A 212 10.43 -18.47 -2.54
N GLY A 213 10.93 -17.49 -1.79
CA GLY A 213 12.27 -16.96 -1.99
C GLY A 213 13.10 -16.94 -0.69
N PRO A 214 14.29 -16.31 -0.72
CA PRO A 214 15.17 -16.15 0.44
C PRO A 214 14.51 -15.50 1.66
N SER A 215 13.50 -14.65 1.45
CA SER A 215 12.75 -13.97 2.52
C SER A 215 11.55 -14.78 3.03
N GLY A 216 11.38 -16.02 2.57
CA GLY A 216 10.33 -16.94 2.98
C GLY A 216 9.26 -17.18 1.90
N PRO A 217 8.19 -17.93 2.25
CA PRO A 217 7.02 -18.12 1.39
C PRO A 217 6.42 -16.80 0.92
N ASN A 218 5.88 -16.76 -0.29
CA ASN A 218 5.21 -15.56 -0.77
C ASN A 218 3.91 -15.28 0.00
N ILE A 219 3.17 -16.32 0.38
CA ILE A 219 1.92 -16.19 1.14
C ILE A 219 2.11 -15.46 2.48
N GLU A 220 3.25 -15.67 3.17
CA GLU A 220 3.56 -14.94 4.40
C GLU A 220 3.70 -13.42 4.16
N TYR A 221 4.13 -12.99 2.97
CA TYR A 221 4.15 -11.57 2.65
C TYR A 221 2.73 -11.00 2.62
N LEU A 222 1.83 -11.69 1.92
CA LEU A 222 0.44 -11.29 1.79
C LEU A 222 -0.26 -11.27 3.15
N GLU A 223 -0.12 -12.33 3.95
CA GLU A 223 -0.71 -12.41 5.29
C GLU A 223 -0.24 -11.28 6.20
N ASN A 224 1.08 -11.05 6.28
CA ASN A 224 1.64 -9.99 7.11
C ASN A 224 1.17 -8.60 6.64
N LEU A 225 1.10 -8.37 5.33
CA LEU A 225 0.64 -7.10 4.78
C LEU A 225 -0.84 -6.87 5.09
N THR A 226 -1.69 -7.87 4.85
CA THR A 226 -3.15 -7.77 5.10
C THR A 226 -3.44 -7.48 6.56
N VAL A 227 -2.75 -8.15 7.50
CA VAL A 227 -2.88 -7.88 8.94
C VAL A 227 -2.39 -6.47 9.27
N ALA A 228 -1.19 -6.10 8.82
CA ALA A 228 -0.59 -4.83 9.18
C ALA A 228 -1.36 -3.61 8.64
N VAL A 229 -2.00 -3.74 7.46
CA VAL A 229 -2.89 -2.70 6.93
C VAL A 229 -4.13 -2.53 7.80
N ARG A 230 -4.75 -3.62 8.27
CA ARG A 230 -5.89 -3.56 9.20
C ARG A 230 -5.56 -2.86 10.51
N GLU A 231 -4.32 -2.96 10.96
CA GLU A 231 -3.85 -2.38 12.21
C GLU A 231 -3.38 -0.91 12.09
N LEU A 232 -3.35 -0.32 10.88
CA LEU A 232 -2.95 1.08 10.69
C LEU A 232 -3.91 2.09 11.36
N ASP A 233 -5.17 1.71 11.55
CA ASP A 233 -6.18 2.53 12.20
C ASP A 233 -7.01 1.72 13.20
N GLY A 234 -6.91 2.06 14.48
CA GLY A 234 -7.62 1.37 15.57
C GLY A 234 -9.15 1.49 15.52
N HIS A 235 -9.70 2.32 14.63
CA HIS A 235 -11.14 2.43 14.38
C HIS A 235 -11.61 1.54 13.21
N GLY A 236 -10.72 0.72 12.64
CA GLY A 236 -11.06 -0.24 11.59
C GLY A 236 -11.30 0.38 10.21
N ARG A 237 -10.91 1.65 10.00
CA ARG A 237 -11.05 2.33 8.69
C ARG A 237 -9.98 1.90 7.69
N SER A 238 -8.87 1.34 8.15
CA SER A 238 -7.75 0.91 7.30
C SER A 238 -8.01 -0.48 6.71
N ARG A 239 -8.87 -0.53 5.70
CA ARG A 239 -9.20 -1.75 4.95
C ARG A 239 -8.68 -1.66 3.53
N ASP A 240 -8.35 -2.82 2.97
CA ASP A 240 -7.93 -3.00 1.58
C ASP A 240 -8.55 -4.32 1.12
N TYR A 241 -9.71 -4.23 0.44
CA TYR A 241 -10.49 -5.42 0.08
C TYR A 241 -9.81 -6.28 -0.98
N TYR A 242 -8.97 -5.68 -1.84
CA TYR A 242 -8.10 -6.42 -2.76
C TYR A 242 -7.17 -7.38 -2.00
N LEU A 243 -6.48 -6.92 -0.96
CA LEU A 243 -5.60 -7.76 -0.15
C LEU A 243 -6.34 -8.90 0.56
N GLU A 244 -7.57 -8.63 0.97
CA GLU A 244 -8.41 -9.59 1.70
C GLU A 244 -8.95 -10.69 0.78
N ASP A 245 -9.42 -10.30 -0.40
CA ASP A 245 -9.90 -11.23 -1.43
C ASP A 245 -8.76 -12.08 -2.00
N LEU A 246 -7.60 -11.46 -2.27
CA LEU A 246 -6.41 -12.19 -2.71
C LEU A 246 -5.97 -13.23 -1.66
N LEU A 247 -6.01 -12.87 -0.38
CA LEU A 247 -5.68 -13.79 0.71
C LEU A 247 -6.70 -14.91 0.82
N ALA A 248 -7.99 -14.63 0.59
CA ALA A 248 -9.02 -15.67 0.55
C ALA A 248 -8.82 -16.64 -0.62
N ALA A 249 -8.49 -16.15 -1.82
CA ALA A 249 -8.20 -16.98 -3.00
C ALA A 249 -6.92 -17.86 -2.86
N CYS A 250 -6.07 -17.56 -1.88
CA CYS A 250 -4.90 -18.37 -1.54
C CYS A 250 -5.20 -19.54 -0.59
N LYS A 251 -6.38 -19.58 0.05
CA LYS A 251 -6.80 -20.65 0.97
C LYS A 251 -7.57 -21.73 0.23
#